data_AF-A0A842MK24-F1
#
_entry.id   AF-A0A842MK24-F1
#
_cell.length_a   1.000
_cell.length_b   1.000
_cell.length_c   1.000
_cell.angle_alpha   90.00
_cell.angle_beta   90.00
_cell.angle_gamma   90.00
#
_symmetry.space_group_name_H-M   'P 1'
#
loop_
_entity.id
_entity.type
_entity.pdbx_description
1 polymer ?
#
loop_
_entity_poly.entity_id
_entity_poly.type
_entity_poly.pdbx_seq_one_letter_code
_entity_poly.pdbx_strand_id
1 'polypeptide(L)'
;MKKILVAFAIFLLFGCIKNEDMDKDGLPDEIEQTGWSITVIYAGEKNPVKYNVTCDPCKTDTDGDGLTDFEESPYSGNLFPSDPCKTDTDGDGLTDFEEIKIFETNPANWKDDIDGDNVWWGSDYEEINFYRGIGIDDEKIKEYIRNPDVDGDGVRDGEDINPIRNLSVDVVIKYIKITSDMGDSDNLIDLVINISSGIDWVQAGPIYVLPNENFTLNQTFHLDLNDEGEPGNGTSPIWIVLYDMDTKITEKNYSDYVWDYDTINVYGNTSFYKNLKIPDDCIEYHIRGTEGEMGFEIIDTSS
;
A
#
# COMPACT_ATOMS: atom_id res chain seq x y z
N MET A 1 -1.24 -6.98 88.49
CA MET A 1 -1.27 -6.17 87.25
C MET A 1 0.15 -6.03 86.71
N LYS A 2 0.57 -6.92 85.80
CA LYS A 2 1.86 -6.82 85.11
C LYS A 2 1.63 -6.03 83.82
N LYS A 3 2.35 -4.92 83.63
CA LYS A 3 2.27 -4.09 82.43
C LYS A 3 2.90 -4.86 81.26
N ILE A 4 2.12 -5.04 80.20
CA ILE A 4 2.58 -5.57 78.91
C ILE A 4 3.38 -4.46 78.24
N LEU A 5 4.65 -4.73 77.95
CA LEU A 5 5.49 -3.90 77.10
C LEU A 5 5.22 -4.36 75.65
N VAL A 6 4.39 -3.63 74.92
CA VAL A 6 4.25 -3.84 73.47
C VAL A 6 5.35 -3.02 72.81
N ALA A 7 6.35 -3.71 72.26
CA ALA A 7 7.35 -3.11 71.38
C ALA A 7 6.67 -2.76 70.05
N PHE A 8 6.51 -1.47 69.76
CA PHE A 8 6.24 -0.99 68.41
C PHE A 8 7.56 -1.06 67.64
N ALA A 9 7.77 -2.16 66.91
CA ALA A 9 8.72 -2.16 65.81
C ALA A 9 8.10 -1.31 64.70
N ILE A 10 8.46 -0.03 64.66
CA ILE A 10 8.26 0.80 63.47
C ILE A 10 9.21 0.21 62.43
N PHE A 11 8.67 -0.61 61.53
CA PHE A 11 9.31 -0.91 60.27
C PHE A 11 9.32 0.42 59.51
N LEU A 12 10.39 1.20 59.66
CA LEU A 12 10.71 2.27 58.73
C LEU A 12 11.06 1.57 57.42
N LEU A 13 10.03 1.25 56.63
CA LEU A 13 10.17 1.34 55.18
C LEU A 13 10.65 2.77 54.95
N PHE A 14 11.95 2.90 54.68
CA PHE A 14 12.52 4.10 54.09
C PHE A 14 11.91 4.20 52.69
N GLY A 15 10.65 4.63 52.63
CA GLY A 15 10.04 5.10 51.41
C GLY A 15 10.84 6.31 50.96
N CYS A 16 11.28 6.27 49.71
CA CYS A 16 11.88 7.37 48.95
C CYS A 16 11.10 8.66 49.18
N ILE A 17 11.56 9.50 50.10
CA ILE A 17 10.98 10.83 50.28
C ILE A 17 12.13 11.81 50.54
N LYS A 18 12.30 12.72 49.57
CA LYS A 18 13.21 13.88 49.47
C LYS A 18 14.49 13.68 48.63
N ASN A 19 14.31 13.61 47.32
CA ASN A 19 15.10 14.42 46.39
C ASN A 19 14.13 15.30 45.58
N GLU A 20 14.63 16.36 44.92
CA GLU A 20 13.77 17.17 44.02
C GLU A 20 13.49 16.45 42.68
N ASP A 21 14.34 15.48 42.34
CA ASP A 21 14.30 14.56 41.20
C ASP A 21 15.13 13.32 41.64
N MET A 22 14.45 12.21 41.89
CA MET A 22 14.98 11.07 42.63
C MET A 22 15.75 10.09 41.73
N ASP A 23 15.24 9.79 40.55
CA ASP A 23 15.91 8.92 39.57
C ASP A 23 16.79 9.67 38.56
N LYS A 24 16.72 11.01 38.55
CA LYS A 24 17.58 11.92 37.77
C LYS A 24 17.35 11.85 36.27
N ASP A 25 16.12 11.58 35.86
CA ASP A 25 15.69 11.68 34.47
C ASP A 25 15.45 13.13 34.01
N GLY A 26 15.33 14.07 34.96
CA GLY A 26 15.09 15.49 34.74
C GLY A 26 13.64 15.94 35.01
N LEU A 27 12.76 15.02 35.39
CA LEU A 27 11.38 15.27 35.81
C LEU A 27 11.31 15.32 37.35
N PRO A 28 10.82 16.41 37.95
CA PRO A 28 10.76 16.48 39.41
C PRO A 28 9.74 15.53 40.02
N ASP A 29 10.06 14.87 41.15
CA ASP A 29 9.17 13.95 41.90
C ASP A 29 7.75 14.52 42.12
N GLU A 30 7.63 15.83 42.34
CA GLU A 30 6.32 16.49 42.52
C GLU A 30 5.48 16.42 41.23
N ILE A 31 6.10 16.60 40.06
CA ILE A 31 5.43 16.50 38.76
C ILE A 31 5.08 15.05 38.44
N GLU A 32 5.96 14.10 38.73
CA GLU A 32 5.70 12.68 38.50
C GLU A 32 4.49 12.17 39.30
N GLN A 33 4.36 12.63 40.55
CA GLN A 33 3.25 12.27 41.43
C GLN A 33 1.96 13.05 41.16
N THR A 34 2.05 14.34 40.82
CA THR A 34 0.86 15.16 40.50
C THR A 34 0.35 14.91 39.10
N GLY A 35 1.25 14.55 38.20
CA GLY A 35 0.97 14.19 36.83
C GLY A 35 0.66 15.36 35.91
N TRP A 36 0.38 15.01 34.65
CA TRP A 36 -0.09 15.92 33.63
C TRP A 36 -1.26 15.32 32.87
N SER A 37 -2.02 16.17 32.17
CA SER A 37 -3.15 15.71 31.37
C SER A 37 -2.76 15.49 29.92
N ILE A 38 -2.99 14.29 29.41
CA ILE A 38 -2.85 13.94 27.99
C ILE A 38 -4.22 13.71 27.36
N THR A 39 -4.27 13.71 26.03
CA THR A 39 -5.47 13.39 25.25
C THR A 39 -5.11 12.33 24.24
N VAL A 40 -5.73 11.16 24.35
CA VAL A 40 -5.41 9.98 23.54
C VAL A 40 -6.60 9.61 22.65
N ILE A 41 -6.34 9.32 21.38
CA ILE A 41 -7.29 8.67 20.48
C ILE A 41 -6.80 7.24 20.34
N TYR A 42 -7.52 6.27 20.92
CA TYR A 42 -7.10 4.87 20.92
C TYR A 42 -7.41 4.16 19.60
N ALA A 43 -6.61 3.14 19.25
CA ALA A 43 -6.82 2.29 18.08
C ALA A 43 -8.28 1.81 17.95
N GLY A 44 -8.88 2.05 16.78
CA GLY A 44 -10.28 1.71 16.49
C GLY A 44 -11.34 2.64 17.11
N GLU A 45 -10.95 3.55 18.00
CA GLU A 45 -11.84 4.55 18.59
C GLU A 45 -11.82 5.86 17.79
N LYS A 46 -12.95 6.58 17.82
CA LYS A 46 -13.09 7.89 17.14
C LYS A 46 -13.05 9.08 18.08
N ASN A 47 -13.26 8.85 19.37
CA ASN A 47 -13.41 9.92 20.34
C ASN A 47 -12.15 10.03 21.19
N PRO A 48 -11.56 11.23 21.31
CA PRO A 48 -10.42 11.44 22.18
C PRO A 48 -10.81 11.27 23.66
N VAL A 49 -9.95 10.61 24.41
CA VAL A 49 -10.06 10.40 25.85
C VAL A 49 -9.01 11.26 26.55
N LYS A 50 -9.46 12.17 27.40
CA LYS A 50 -8.58 13.01 28.22
C LYS A 50 -8.50 12.48 29.65
N TYR A 51 -7.29 12.24 30.13
CA TYR A 51 -7.04 11.78 31.50
C TYR A 51 -5.70 12.30 32.01
N ASN A 52 -5.46 12.13 33.31
CA ASN A 52 -4.22 12.52 33.97
C ASN A 52 -3.32 11.30 34.10
N VAL A 53 -2.06 11.42 33.72
CA VAL A 53 -1.02 10.39 33.83
C VAL A 53 -0.04 10.74 34.93
N THR A 54 0.62 9.74 35.49
CA THR A 54 1.61 9.85 36.57
C THR A 54 2.68 8.78 36.34
N CYS A 55 3.87 8.96 36.86
CA CYS A 55 4.99 8.01 36.78
C CYS A 55 5.49 7.59 38.16
N ASP A 56 6.43 6.63 38.22
CA ASP A 56 7.11 6.18 39.43
C ASP A 56 8.41 6.98 39.66
N PRO A 57 8.47 7.88 40.67
CA PRO A 57 9.65 8.73 40.93
C PRO A 57 10.97 8.00 41.24
N CYS A 58 10.92 6.67 41.33
CA CYS A 58 12.09 5.85 41.58
C CYS A 58 12.64 5.21 40.30
N LYS A 59 12.06 5.53 39.13
CA LYS A 59 12.38 4.91 37.86
C LYS A 59 12.45 5.97 36.76
N THR A 60 13.64 6.10 36.20
CA THR A 60 13.88 6.93 35.01
C THR A 60 12.99 6.63 33.82
N ASP A 61 12.44 5.41 33.74
CA ASP A 61 11.58 4.89 32.67
C ASP A 61 10.57 3.94 33.36
N THR A 62 9.34 4.41 33.53
CA THR A 62 8.36 3.75 34.40
C THR A 62 7.84 2.44 33.81
N ASP A 63 7.57 2.40 32.50
CA ASP A 63 7.00 1.24 31.79
C ASP A 63 8.03 0.38 31.04
N GLY A 64 9.23 0.90 30.80
CA GLY A 64 10.36 0.18 30.24
C GLY A 64 10.41 0.14 28.72
N ASP A 65 9.80 1.08 28.00
CA ASP A 65 9.82 1.14 26.54
C ASP A 65 11.12 1.75 25.96
N GLY A 66 11.93 2.40 26.81
CA GLY A 66 13.19 3.04 26.44
C GLY A 66 13.12 4.57 26.32
N LEU A 67 11.97 5.19 26.54
CA LEU A 67 11.81 6.62 26.82
C LEU A 67 11.92 6.89 28.31
N THR A 68 12.47 8.04 28.66
CA THR A 68 12.42 8.49 30.05
C THR A 68 11.09 9.16 30.36
N ASP A 69 10.64 9.11 31.61
CA ASP A 69 9.39 9.74 32.03
C ASP A 69 9.41 11.26 31.71
N PHE A 70 10.59 11.89 31.81
CA PHE A 70 10.83 13.25 31.32
C PHE A 70 10.55 13.42 29.82
N GLU A 71 11.07 12.53 28.96
CA GLU A 71 10.89 12.59 27.49
C GLU A 71 9.43 12.43 27.06
N GLU A 72 8.68 11.61 27.77
CA GLU A 72 7.24 11.40 27.58
C GLU A 72 6.38 12.56 28.11
N SER A 73 6.95 13.36 29.01
CA SER A 73 6.26 14.52 29.57
C SER A 73 6.19 15.71 28.60
N PRO A 74 5.19 16.60 28.75
CA PRO A 74 5.12 17.85 27.98
C PRO A 74 6.25 18.84 28.33
N TYR A 75 7.10 18.54 29.33
CA TYR A 75 8.16 19.43 29.80
C TYR A 75 9.50 19.21 29.07
N SER A 76 9.68 18.08 28.37
CA SER A 76 10.86 17.83 27.53
C SER A 76 10.90 18.69 26.27
N GLY A 77 9.79 19.35 25.93
CA GLY A 77 9.61 20.00 24.64
C GLY A 77 9.17 19.03 23.54
N ASN A 78 8.85 17.78 23.89
CA ASN A 78 8.15 16.85 23.01
C ASN A 78 6.80 17.45 22.59
N LEU A 79 6.49 17.35 21.29
CA LEU A 79 5.24 17.82 20.71
C LEU A 79 4.07 16.91 21.08
N PHE A 80 4.36 15.64 21.38
CA PHE A 80 3.38 14.59 21.62
C PHE A 80 3.68 13.86 22.93
N PRO A 81 3.12 14.31 24.07
CA PRO A 81 3.30 13.63 25.35
C PRO A 81 2.51 12.31 25.40
N SER A 82 3.14 11.27 25.93
CA SER A 82 2.60 9.91 26.10
C SER A 82 2.23 9.61 27.56
N ASP A 83 1.73 8.38 27.81
CA ASP A 83 1.43 7.83 29.13
C ASP A 83 2.61 6.97 29.63
N PRO A 84 3.45 7.46 30.58
CA PRO A 84 4.67 6.77 31.03
C PRO A 84 4.44 5.44 31.76
N CYS A 85 3.18 5.02 31.90
CA CYS A 85 2.79 3.74 32.44
C CYS A 85 2.42 2.72 31.35
N LYS A 86 2.57 3.07 30.07
CA LYS A 86 2.19 2.26 28.92
C LYS A 86 3.21 2.44 27.80
N THR A 87 3.86 1.33 27.45
CA THR A 87 4.81 1.27 26.34
C THR A 87 4.22 1.59 24.95
N ASP A 88 2.90 1.75 24.86
CA ASP A 88 2.11 1.99 23.65
C ASP A 88 0.83 2.71 24.14
N THR A 89 0.84 4.03 24.04
CA THR A 89 -0.12 4.90 24.72
C THR A 89 -1.51 4.81 24.10
N ASP A 90 -1.60 4.75 22.77
CA ASP A 90 -2.85 4.69 22.02
C ASP A 90 -3.28 3.28 21.58
N GLY A 91 -2.39 2.30 21.75
CA GLY A 91 -2.67 0.89 21.56
C GLY A 91 -2.74 0.46 20.10
N ASP A 92 -2.11 1.18 19.17
CA ASP A 92 -2.07 0.79 17.76
C ASP A 92 -1.09 -0.37 17.50
N GLY A 93 -0.06 -0.51 18.33
CA GLY A 93 0.94 -1.57 18.28
C GLY A 93 2.35 -1.13 17.92
N LEU A 94 2.58 0.17 17.66
CA LEU A 94 3.91 0.79 17.75
C LEU A 94 4.17 1.22 19.19
N THR A 95 5.41 1.12 19.66
CA THR A 95 5.73 1.64 21.00
C THR A 95 5.92 3.15 20.96
N ASP A 96 5.67 3.83 22.08
CA ASP A 96 5.86 5.29 22.16
C ASP A 96 7.30 5.68 21.77
N PHE A 97 8.28 4.86 22.14
CA PHE A 97 9.65 4.97 21.66
C PHE A 97 9.80 4.95 20.13
N GLU A 98 9.17 3.99 19.43
CA GLU A 98 9.26 3.88 17.96
C GLU A 98 8.66 5.12 17.31
N GLU A 99 7.49 5.54 17.78
CA GLU A 99 6.79 6.70 17.26
C GLU A 99 7.59 7.99 17.48
N ILE A 100 8.06 8.24 18.70
CA ILE A 100 8.77 9.49 19.02
C ILE A 100 10.19 9.50 18.43
N LYS A 101 10.95 8.40 18.50
CA LYS A 101 12.39 8.39 18.17
C LYS A 101 12.69 7.96 16.74
N ILE A 102 11.84 7.13 16.14
CA ILE A 102 12.08 6.58 14.81
C ILE A 102 11.24 7.34 13.80
N PHE A 103 9.91 7.22 13.88
CA PHE A 103 9.00 7.69 12.85
C PHE A 103 8.66 9.19 12.97
N GLU A 104 8.75 9.73 14.18
CA GLU A 104 8.31 11.07 14.58
C GLU A 104 6.79 11.27 14.41
N THR A 105 6.02 10.23 14.72
CA THR A 105 4.56 10.22 14.79
C THR A 105 4.06 10.51 16.20
N ASN A 106 2.75 10.62 16.37
CA ASN A 106 2.10 10.95 17.63
C ASN A 106 1.61 9.70 18.40
N PRO A 107 2.29 9.31 19.51
CA PRO A 107 1.93 8.12 20.30
C PRO A 107 0.59 8.17 21.02
N ALA A 108 -0.07 9.33 21.01
CA ALA A 108 -1.39 9.50 21.58
C ALA A 108 -2.50 9.51 20.52
N ASN A 109 -2.20 9.20 19.26
CA ASN A 109 -3.16 9.24 18.18
C ASN A 109 -2.88 8.19 17.09
N TRP A 110 -3.58 7.06 17.15
CA TRP A 110 -3.45 5.99 16.17
C TRP A 110 -3.80 6.39 14.73
N LYS A 111 -4.43 7.56 14.56
CA LYS A 111 -4.78 8.17 13.27
C LYS A 111 -3.84 9.31 12.90
N ASP A 112 -2.60 9.25 13.36
CA ASP A 112 -1.60 10.15 12.83
C ASP A 112 -1.43 9.88 11.34
N ASP A 113 -1.36 10.96 10.57
CA ASP A 113 -1.36 11.00 9.11
C ASP A 113 -0.40 12.13 8.74
N ILE A 114 0.89 11.80 8.68
CA ILE A 114 1.97 12.80 8.62
C ILE A 114 2.11 13.42 7.22
N ASP A 115 1.77 12.68 6.17
CA ASP A 115 1.76 13.19 4.79
C ASP A 115 0.40 13.75 4.33
N GLY A 116 -0.68 13.47 5.07
CA GLY A 116 -2.00 14.03 4.85
C GLY A 116 -2.75 13.39 3.68
N ASP A 117 -2.41 12.17 3.28
CA ASP A 117 -2.99 11.56 2.08
C ASP A 117 -4.48 11.24 2.23
N ASN A 118 -4.96 10.94 3.44
CA ASN A 118 -6.34 10.59 3.78
C ASN A 118 -6.94 9.47 2.89
N VAL A 119 -6.20 8.39 2.67
CA VAL A 119 -6.62 7.26 1.82
C VAL A 119 -7.08 6.03 2.62
N TRP A 120 -7.10 4.84 2.00
CA TRP A 120 -7.53 3.59 2.63
C TRP A 120 -6.68 3.17 3.83
N TRP A 121 -5.37 3.42 3.75
CA TRP A 121 -4.54 3.47 4.94
C TRP A 121 -4.86 4.76 5.68
N GLY A 122 -5.56 4.60 6.79
CA GLY A 122 -6.08 5.72 7.56
C GLY A 122 -5.09 6.27 8.59
N SER A 123 -3.87 5.72 8.65
CA SER A 123 -2.81 6.14 9.56
C SER A 123 -1.41 5.68 9.16
N ASP A 124 -0.40 6.42 9.65
CA ASP A 124 1.02 6.11 9.49
C ASP A 124 1.37 4.69 9.99
N TYR A 125 0.65 4.19 11.01
CA TYR A 125 0.79 2.81 11.51
C TYR A 125 0.53 1.76 10.43
N GLU A 126 -0.51 1.94 9.62
CA GLU A 126 -0.89 0.99 8.58
C GLU A 126 0.18 0.96 7.48
N GLU A 127 0.73 2.11 7.12
CA GLU A 127 1.84 2.25 6.18
C GLU A 127 3.13 1.61 6.70
N ILE A 128 3.51 1.92 7.94
CA ILE A 128 4.70 1.37 8.59
C ILE A 128 4.64 -0.16 8.59
N ASN A 129 3.48 -0.73 8.93
CA ASN A 129 3.31 -2.18 8.93
C ASN A 129 3.36 -2.80 7.53
N PHE A 130 2.77 -2.13 6.54
CA PHE A 130 2.88 -2.57 5.15
C PHE A 130 4.34 -2.61 4.70
N TYR A 131 5.07 -1.50 4.87
CA TYR A 131 6.45 -1.38 4.45
C TYR A 131 7.39 -2.36 5.20
N ARG A 132 7.20 -2.54 6.51
CA ARG A 132 7.88 -3.59 7.28
C ARG A 132 7.55 -4.98 6.75
N GLY A 133 6.29 -5.21 6.38
CA GLY A 133 5.80 -6.48 5.84
C GLY A 133 6.46 -6.89 4.53
N ILE A 134 6.83 -5.92 3.68
CA ILE A 134 7.59 -6.15 2.44
C ILE A 134 9.12 -6.04 2.62
N GLY A 135 9.59 -5.80 3.85
CA GLY A 135 11.00 -5.85 4.23
C GLY A 135 11.78 -4.54 4.01
N ILE A 136 11.09 -3.40 3.96
CA ILE A 136 11.74 -2.08 4.00
C ILE A 136 12.22 -1.80 5.43
N ASP A 137 13.38 -1.18 5.56
CA ASP A 137 13.95 -0.80 6.85
C ASP A 137 13.35 0.51 7.39
N ASP A 138 13.29 0.63 8.72
CA ASP A 138 12.66 1.78 9.38
C ASP A 138 13.25 3.15 9.01
N GLU A 139 14.54 3.23 8.65
CA GLU A 139 15.17 4.49 8.20
C GLU A 139 14.55 4.95 6.88
N LYS A 140 14.28 4.00 5.97
CA LYS A 140 13.60 4.29 4.71
C LYS A 140 12.08 4.48 4.88
N ILE A 141 11.44 3.71 5.75
CA ILE A 141 10.00 3.88 6.05
C ILE A 141 9.72 5.30 6.55
N LYS A 142 10.60 5.84 7.41
CA LYS A 142 10.51 7.22 7.87
C LYS A 142 10.45 8.22 6.71
N GLU A 143 11.19 7.99 5.63
CA GLU A 143 11.12 8.84 4.44
C GLU A 143 9.82 8.64 3.66
N TYR A 144 9.32 7.41 3.62
CA TYR A 144 8.13 7.01 2.86
C TYR A 144 6.83 7.56 3.45
N ILE A 145 6.59 7.42 4.75
CA ILE A 145 5.37 7.94 5.40
C ILE A 145 5.20 9.47 5.27
N ARG A 146 6.23 10.20 4.83
CA ARG A 146 6.20 11.65 4.58
C ARG A 146 5.90 12.01 3.12
N ASN A 147 5.73 11.01 2.26
CA ASN A 147 5.52 11.16 0.85
C ASN A 147 4.29 10.36 0.42
N PRO A 148 3.17 11.01 0.08
CA PRO A 148 1.89 10.33 -0.17
C PRO A 148 1.83 9.55 -1.48
N ASP A 149 2.93 9.46 -2.21
CA ASP A 149 3.10 8.83 -3.52
C ASP A 149 4.61 8.55 -3.68
N VAL A 150 5.05 7.41 -3.15
CA VAL A 150 6.47 7.05 -2.98
C VAL A 150 7.18 6.82 -4.31
N ASP A 151 6.51 6.23 -5.29
CA ASP A 151 7.11 5.95 -6.60
C ASP A 151 6.85 7.03 -7.66
N GLY A 152 5.93 7.95 -7.38
CA GLY A 152 5.64 9.12 -8.20
C GLY A 152 4.85 8.81 -9.45
N ASP A 153 4.09 7.71 -9.48
CA ASP A 153 3.23 7.35 -10.62
C ASP A 153 1.90 8.10 -10.65
N GLY A 154 1.56 8.77 -9.54
CA GLY A 154 0.36 9.59 -9.39
C GLY A 154 -0.81 8.88 -8.72
N VAL A 155 -0.63 7.62 -8.29
CA VAL A 155 -1.47 6.92 -7.32
C VAL A 155 -0.85 7.09 -5.93
N ARG A 156 -1.69 7.17 -4.90
CA ARG A 156 -1.21 7.36 -3.52
C ARG A 156 -0.95 6.02 -2.87
N ASP A 157 0.05 5.93 -2.02
CA ASP A 157 0.53 4.67 -1.42
C ASP A 157 -0.59 3.78 -0.86
N GLY A 158 -1.52 4.33 -0.06
CA GLY A 158 -2.61 3.51 0.48
C GLY A 158 -3.73 3.15 -0.51
N GLU A 159 -3.71 3.70 -1.72
CA GLU A 159 -4.56 3.34 -2.87
C GLU A 159 -3.79 2.62 -3.99
N ASP A 160 -2.47 2.51 -3.86
CA ASP A 160 -1.55 1.96 -4.84
C ASP A 160 -1.29 0.47 -4.51
N ILE A 161 -1.54 -0.42 -5.48
CA ILE A 161 -1.29 -1.86 -5.31
C ILE A 161 0.19 -2.13 -5.03
N ASN A 162 1.10 -1.31 -5.55
CA ASN A 162 2.53 -1.41 -5.35
C ASN A 162 3.22 -0.04 -5.12
N PRO A 163 3.12 0.50 -3.88
CA PRO A 163 3.57 1.86 -3.51
C PRO A 163 5.05 2.17 -3.73
N ILE A 164 5.86 1.17 -4.08
CA ILE A 164 7.32 1.29 -4.19
C ILE A 164 7.82 1.25 -5.63
N ARG A 165 6.96 0.94 -6.61
CA ARG A 165 7.39 0.72 -7.99
C ARG A 165 6.21 0.87 -8.94
N ASN A 166 6.29 1.93 -9.75
CA ASN A 166 5.37 2.23 -10.83
C ASN A 166 5.28 1.05 -11.79
N LEU A 167 4.14 0.37 -11.79
CA LEU A 167 3.92 -0.82 -12.60
C LEU A 167 3.56 -0.46 -14.04
N SER A 168 4.38 -0.90 -14.99
CA SER A 168 4.10 -0.75 -16.41
C SER A 168 4.63 -1.90 -17.24
N VAL A 169 4.00 -2.14 -18.38
CA VAL A 169 4.42 -3.19 -19.31
C VAL A 169 4.37 -2.74 -20.76
N ASP A 170 5.29 -3.27 -21.55
CA ASP A 170 5.26 -3.19 -23.01
C ASP A 170 4.70 -4.49 -23.58
N VAL A 171 3.57 -4.39 -24.28
CA VAL A 171 3.06 -5.48 -25.12
C VAL A 171 3.60 -5.31 -26.53
N VAL A 172 4.46 -6.22 -26.97
CA VAL A 172 5.06 -6.21 -28.31
C VAL A 172 4.41 -7.27 -29.18
N ILE A 173 3.57 -6.84 -30.12
CA ILE A 173 2.99 -7.75 -31.11
C ILE A 173 4.02 -8.00 -32.22
N LYS A 174 4.57 -9.21 -32.26
CA LYS A 174 5.60 -9.62 -33.23
C LYS A 174 4.96 -9.88 -34.60
N TYR A 175 3.94 -10.74 -34.63
CA TYR A 175 3.26 -11.11 -35.85
C TYR A 175 1.81 -11.50 -35.61
N ILE A 176 1.01 -11.32 -36.66
CA ILE A 176 -0.38 -11.74 -36.74
C ILE A 176 -0.56 -12.52 -38.04
N LYS A 177 -1.29 -13.62 -37.97
CA LYS A 177 -1.71 -14.38 -39.14
C LYS A 177 -3.19 -14.68 -39.03
N ILE A 178 -3.98 -14.11 -39.93
CA ILE A 178 -5.42 -14.38 -40.00
C ILE A 178 -5.63 -15.42 -41.09
N THR A 179 -6.35 -16.49 -40.79
CA THR A 179 -6.60 -17.60 -41.74
C THR A 179 -7.99 -17.56 -42.36
N SER A 180 -8.88 -16.74 -41.80
CA SER A 180 -10.22 -16.48 -42.33
C SER A 180 -10.20 -15.23 -43.22
N ASP A 181 -11.08 -15.17 -44.22
CA ASP A 181 -11.40 -13.93 -44.94
C ASP A 181 -12.46 -13.11 -44.20
N MET A 182 -12.95 -13.60 -43.05
CA MET A 182 -13.89 -12.93 -42.15
C MET A 182 -15.21 -12.52 -42.82
N GLY A 183 -15.54 -13.08 -43.98
CA GLY A 183 -16.71 -12.65 -44.75
C GLY A 183 -16.54 -11.27 -45.42
N ASP A 184 -15.32 -10.73 -45.41
CA ASP A 184 -14.94 -9.56 -46.16
C ASP A 184 -14.93 -9.87 -47.68
N SER A 185 -15.41 -8.89 -48.44
CA SER A 185 -15.65 -8.96 -49.87
C SER A 185 -14.45 -8.57 -50.73
N ASP A 186 -13.46 -7.87 -50.18
CA ASP A 186 -12.30 -7.40 -50.95
C ASP A 186 -10.98 -8.13 -50.60
N ASN A 187 -11.03 -9.05 -49.63
CA ASN A 187 -9.92 -9.87 -49.12
C ASN A 187 -8.84 -9.04 -48.43
N LEU A 188 -9.14 -7.81 -48.00
CA LEU A 188 -8.25 -6.96 -47.24
C LEU A 188 -8.88 -6.73 -45.87
N ILE A 189 -8.23 -7.22 -44.82
CA ILE A 189 -8.79 -7.08 -43.48
C ILE A 189 -8.32 -5.74 -42.89
N ASP A 190 -9.28 -4.91 -42.48
CA ASP A 190 -9.06 -3.61 -41.82
C ASP A 190 -8.89 -3.80 -40.31
N LEU A 191 -7.75 -4.39 -39.94
CA LEU A 191 -7.50 -4.83 -38.56
C LEU A 191 -7.32 -3.66 -37.59
N VAL A 192 -8.07 -3.67 -36.50
CA VAL A 192 -7.79 -2.87 -35.31
C VAL A 192 -7.38 -3.78 -34.16
N ILE A 193 -6.34 -3.33 -33.45
CA ILE A 193 -5.79 -3.97 -32.26
C ILE A 193 -6.16 -3.08 -31.09
N ASN A 194 -6.85 -3.65 -30.10
CA ASN A 194 -7.12 -3.01 -28.82
C ASN A 194 -6.47 -3.83 -27.71
N ILE A 195 -5.70 -3.20 -26.85
CA ILE A 195 -5.02 -3.83 -25.73
C ILE A 195 -5.41 -3.07 -24.46
N SER A 196 -5.75 -3.79 -23.39
CA SER A 196 -6.14 -3.16 -22.12
C SER A 196 -5.63 -3.95 -20.93
N SER A 197 -5.23 -3.24 -19.88
CA SER A 197 -4.93 -3.79 -18.55
C SER A 197 -6.17 -3.86 -17.63
N GLY A 198 -7.35 -3.49 -18.16
CA GLY A 198 -8.60 -3.31 -17.41
C GLY A 198 -8.83 -1.86 -16.95
N ILE A 199 -7.75 -1.13 -16.70
CA ILE A 199 -7.70 0.26 -16.22
C ILE A 199 -7.17 1.22 -17.28
N ASP A 200 -6.17 0.78 -18.06
CA ASP A 200 -5.65 1.49 -19.22
C ASP A 200 -6.05 0.77 -20.51
N TRP A 201 -6.07 1.50 -21.63
CA TRP A 201 -6.33 0.96 -22.95
C TRP A 201 -5.51 1.68 -24.03
N VAL A 202 -5.04 0.90 -24.99
CA VAL A 202 -4.31 1.38 -26.15
C VAL A 202 -4.82 0.72 -27.42
N GLN A 203 -4.93 1.51 -28.48
CA GLN A 203 -5.46 1.05 -29.76
C GLN A 203 -4.48 1.36 -30.89
N ALA A 204 -4.34 0.43 -31.84
CA ALA A 204 -3.70 0.68 -33.12
C ALA A 204 -4.55 0.19 -34.29
N GLY A 205 -4.53 0.94 -35.38
CA GLY A 205 -5.17 0.59 -36.63
C GLY A 205 -5.85 1.76 -37.32
N PRO A 206 -6.45 1.52 -38.50
CA PRO A 206 -6.51 0.22 -39.17
C PRO A 206 -5.15 -0.23 -39.73
N ILE A 207 -4.87 -1.52 -39.63
CA ILE A 207 -3.71 -2.20 -40.22
C ILE A 207 -4.24 -3.14 -41.31
N TYR A 208 -3.87 -2.87 -42.55
CA TYR A 208 -4.31 -3.68 -43.68
C TYR A 208 -3.53 -4.99 -43.74
N VAL A 209 -4.22 -6.13 -43.59
CA VAL A 209 -3.60 -7.46 -43.60
C VAL A 209 -4.27 -8.38 -44.61
N LEU A 210 -3.46 -9.23 -45.27
CA LEU A 210 -3.94 -10.21 -46.24
C LEU A 210 -4.22 -11.55 -45.55
N PRO A 211 -5.37 -12.20 -45.82
CA PRO A 211 -5.66 -13.54 -45.31
C PRO A 211 -4.61 -14.56 -45.73
N ASN A 212 -4.31 -15.49 -44.82
CA ASN A 212 -3.35 -16.60 -44.96
C ASN A 212 -1.87 -16.19 -45.12
N GLU A 213 -1.54 -14.90 -45.00
CA GLU A 213 -0.17 -14.42 -44.96
C GLU A 213 0.28 -14.12 -43.52
N ASN A 214 1.56 -14.36 -43.22
CA ASN A 214 2.13 -13.95 -41.94
C ASN A 214 2.45 -12.45 -42.02
N PHE A 215 1.73 -11.64 -41.26
CA PHE A 215 1.99 -10.21 -41.15
C PHE A 215 2.93 -9.96 -39.96
N THR A 216 4.14 -9.47 -40.25
CA THR A 216 5.08 -9.06 -39.21
C THR A 216 4.80 -7.60 -38.86
N LEU A 217 4.48 -7.33 -37.59
CA LEU A 217 4.11 -6.00 -37.11
C LEU A 217 5.23 -5.36 -36.29
N ASN A 218 5.76 -6.08 -35.30
CA ASN A 218 6.73 -5.57 -34.30
C ASN A 218 6.32 -4.21 -33.72
N GLN A 219 5.05 -4.07 -33.35
CA GLN A 219 4.54 -2.86 -32.72
C GLN A 219 4.50 -3.04 -31.21
N THR A 220 5.04 -2.03 -30.51
CA THR A 220 5.04 -1.94 -29.05
C THR A 220 3.88 -1.08 -28.59
N PHE A 221 3.21 -1.55 -27.55
CA PHE A 221 2.12 -0.89 -26.87
C PHE A 221 2.49 -0.77 -25.40
N HIS A 222 2.73 0.47 -24.97
CA HIS A 222 2.95 0.79 -23.57
C HIS A 222 1.61 0.73 -22.87
N LEU A 223 1.49 -0.12 -21.85
CA LEU A 223 0.36 -0.15 -20.95
C LEU A 223 0.82 0.29 -19.58
N ASP A 224 0.15 1.32 -19.10
CA ASP A 224 0.23 1.66 -17.72
C ASP A 224 -0.60 0.67 -16.90
N LEU A 225 -0.05 0.21 -15.79
CA LEU A 225 -0.78 -0.61 -14.84
C LEU A 225 -1.27 0.21 -13.64
N ASN A 226 -1.13 1.55 -13.63
CA ASN A 226 -1.63 2.52 -12.62
C ASN A 226 -2.76 1.97 -11.74
N ASP A 227 -2.36 1.53 -10.57
CA ASP A 227 -2.80 0.30 -9.96
C ASP A 227 -3.69 0.57 -8.74
N GLU A 228 -4.70 1.43 -8.91
CA GLU A 228 -5.70 1.68 -7.88
C GLU A 228 -6.27 0.35 -7.33
N GLY A 229 -5.99 0.05 -6.06
CA GLY A 229 -6.41 -1.20 -5.43
C GLY A 229 -5.92 -1.34 -4.00
N GLU A 230 -6.11 -2.54 -3.43
CA GLU A 230 -5.58 -2.84 -2.10
C GLU A 230 -4.06 -3.08 -2.22
N PRO A 231 -3.23 -2.33 -1.49
CA PRO A 231 -1.79 -2.49 -1.55
C PRO A 231 -1.33 -3.93 -1.26
N GLY A 232 -0.43 -4.44 -2.09
CA GLY A 232 0.05 -5.82 -2.05
C GLY A 232 -0.92 -6.86 -2.66
N ASN A 233 -2.08 -6.46 -3.19
CA ASN A 233 -3.12 -7.36 -3.70
C ASN A 233 -3.51 -7.04 -5.16
N GLY A 234 -2.54 -7.18 -6.08
CA GLY A 234 -2.73 -6.90 -7.50
C GLY A 234 -2.92 -8.12 -8.39
N THR A 235 -4.00 -8.14 -9.17
CA THR A 235 -4.05 -8.91 -10.43
C THR A 235 -4.54 -8.03 -11.56
N SER A 236 -3.63 -7.61 -12.44
CA SER A 236 -3.97 -6.80 -13.63
C SER A 236 -4.10 -7.71 -14.86
N PRO A 237 -5.32 -7.98 -15.35
CA PRO A 237 -5.51 -8.82 -16.53
C PRO A 237 -5.13 -8.03 -17.80
N ILE A 238 -4.34 -8.64 -18.69
CA ILE A 238 -4.07 -8.07 -20.01
C ILE A 238 -5.02 -8.70 -21.03
N TRP A 239 -5.84 -7.86 -21.64
CA TRP A 239 -6.77 -8.20 -22.72
C TRP A 239 -6.21 -7.72 -24.04
N ILE A 240 -6.12 -8.60 -25.03
CA ILE A 240 -5.79 -8.25 -26.42
C ILE A 240 -6.98 -8.65 -27.28
N VAL A 241 -7.60 -7.66 -27.91
CA VAL A 241 -8.75 -7.83 -28.79
C VAL A 241 -8.37 -7.36 -30.19
N LEU A 242 -8.62 -8.25 -31.16
CA LEU A 242 -8.46 -7.97 -32.57
C LEU A 242 -9.86 -7.92 -33.19
N TYR A 243 -10.16 -6.90 -33.99
CA TYR A 243 -11.42 -6.85 -34.73
C TYR A 243 -11.23 -6.20 -36.09
N ASP A 244 -12.10 -6.59 -37.03
CA ASP A 244 -12.17 -6.00 -38.35
C ASP A 244 -13.14 -4.81 -38.36
N MET A 245 -12.75 -3.71 -38.99
CA MET A 245 -13.60 -2.52 -39.12
C MET A 245 -14.59 -2.59 -40.27
N ASP A 246 -14.51 -3.61 -41.14
CA ASP A 246 -15.38 -3.66 -42.30
C ASP A 246 -16.85 -3.84 -41.93
N THR A 247 -17.63 -2.83 -42.34
CA THR A 247 -19.03 -2.69 -41.98
C THR A 247 -19.92 -3.62 -42.78
N LYS A 248 -20.29 -4.77 -42.20
CA LYS A 248 -21.64 -5.33 -42.40
C LYS A 248 -22.40 -5.36 -41.09
N ILE A 249 -22.68 -4.17 -40.57
CA ILE A 249 -23.73 -3.93 -39.58
C ILE A 249 -25.08 -4.30 -40.23
N THR A 250 -25.46 -5.57 -40.17
CA THR A 250 -26.89 -5.91 -40.09
C THR A 250 -27.21 -6.05 -38.62
N GLU A 251 -27.69 -4.95 -38.03
CA GLU A 251 -28.27 -4.86 -36.69
C GLU A 251 -29.09 -6.13 -36.41
N LYS A 252 -28.52 -7.07 -35.65
CA LYS A 252 -29.31 -8.15 -35.07
C LYS A 252 -29.72 -7.68 -33.70
N ASN A 253 -31.00 -7.31 -33.58
CA ASN A 253 -31.67 -7.03 -32.31
C ASN A 253 -31.40 -8.18 -31.31
N TYR A 254 -30.38 -8.01 -30.49
CA TYR A 254 -30.22 -8.70 -29.21
C TYR A 254 -30.07 -7.61 -28.15
N SER A 255 -30.79 -7.79 -27.06
CA SER A 255 -31.00 -6.82 -25.99
C SER A 255 -29.78 -6.65 -25.08
N ASP A 256 -28.57 -6.59 -25.65
CA ASP A 256 -27.35 -6.33 -24.92
C ASP A 256 -26.54 -5.26 -25.66
N TYR A 257 -26.12 -4.22 -24.95
CA TYR A 257 -25.47 -3.01 -25.47
C TYR A 257 -24.01 -3.28 -25.86
N VAL A 258 -23.77 -4.09 -26.89
CA VAL A 258 -22.44 -4.27 -27.50
C VAL A 258 -22.57 -3.93 -28.98
N TRP A 259 -21.79 -2.94 -29.46
CA TRP A 259 -21.74 -2.61 -30.89
C TRP A 259 -21.20 -3.83 -31.67
N ASP A 260 -21.91 -4.26 -32.73
CA ASP A 260 -21.58 -5.44 -33.55
C ASP A 260 -20.26 -5.21 -34.32
N TYR A 261 -19.16 -5.77 -33.80
CA TYR A 261 -17.88 -5.91 -34.50
C TYR A 261 -17.64 -7.38 -34.86
N ASP A 262 -17.08 -7.66 -36.04
CA ASP A 262 -16.50 -8.98 -36.33
C ASP A 262 -15.20 -9.11 -35.52
N THR A 263 -15.33 -9.68 -34.33
CA THR A 263 -14.22 -9.92 -33.40
C THR A 263 -13.41 -11.12 -33.88
N ILE A 264 -12.11 -10.92 -34.09
CA ILE A 264 -11.20 -12.02 -34.40
C ILE A 264 -10.98 -12.81 -33.11
N ASN A 265 -11.55 -14.00 -33.10
CA ASN A 265 -11.50 -14.88 -31.95
C ASN A 265 -10.20 -15.69 -31.96
N VAL A 266 -9.09 -15.02 -31.60
CA VAL A 266 -7.82 -15.69 -31.31
C VAL A 266 -7.87 -16.27 -29.89
N TYR A 267 -8.88 -17.08 -29.59
CA TYR A 267 -8.94 -17.82 -28.33
C TYR A 267 -7.90 -18.94 -28.37
N GLY A 268 -6.74 -18.74 -27.76
CA GLY A 268 -5.95 -19.86 -27.27
C GLY A 268 -6.84 -20.69 -26.34
N ASN A 269 -6.68 -22.03 -26.34
CA ASN A 269 -7.49 -22.98 -25.55
C ASN A 269 -7.32 -22.85 -24.02
N THR A 270 -6.85 -21.70 -23.54
CA THR A 270 -6.48 -21.40 -22.17
C THR A 270 -6.75 -19.94 -21.92
N SER A 271 -7.72 -19.63 -21.05
CA SER A 271 -7.63 -18.46 -20.19
C SER A 271 -6.25 -18.52 -19.55
N PHE A 272 -5.35 -17.61 -19.93
CA PHE A 272 -4.00 -17.60 -19.37
C PHE A 272 -4.06 -17.05 -17.94
N TYR A 273 -4.51 -17.88 -17.01
CA TYR A 273 -4.22 -17.70 -15.58
C TYR A 273 -2.78 -18.15 -15.33
N LYS A 274 -1.81 -17.51 -15.99
CA LYS A 274 -0.42 -17.63 -15.57
C LYS A 274 -0.16 -16.38 -14.75
N ASN A 275 0.17 -16.56 -13.47
CA ASN A 275 0.75 -15.47 -12.68
C ASN A 275 2.05 -15.10 -13.38
N LEU A 276 1.98 -14.06 -14.23
CA LEU A 276 3.12 -13.52 -14.93
C LEU A 276 4.09 -13.03 -13.87
N LYS A 277 5.22 -13.72 -13.72
CA LYS A 277 6.34 -13.17 -12.97
C LYS A 277 7.09 -12.28 -13.94
N ILE A 278 6.63 -11.04 -14.05
CA ILE A 278 7.12 -10.05 -15.01
C ILE A 278 8.67 -9.92 -15.02
N PRO A 279 9.39 -10.07 -13.88
CA PRO A 279 10.87 -10.09 -13.88
C PRO A 279 11.53 -11.36 -14.47
N ASP A 280 10.83 -12.50 -14.49
CA ASP A 280 11.40 -13.83 -14.81
C ASP A 280 10.95 -14.37 -16.19
N ASP A 281 9.85 -13.84 -16.74
CA ASP A 281 9.19 -14.37 -17.94
C ASP A 281 9.52 -13.52 -19.20
N CYS A 282 10.78 -13.45 -19.62
CA CYS A 282 11.14 -12.99 -20.98
C CYS A 282 10.79 -14.07 -22.03
N ILE A 283 9.49 -14.36 -22.19
CA ILE A 283 9.00 -15.45 -23.05
C ILE A 283 8.10 -14.86 -24.12
N GLU A 284 8.34 -15.24 -25.38
CA GLU A 284 7.41 -14.97 -26.47
C GLU A 284 6.18 -15.88 -26.33
N TYR A 285 5.01 -15.27 -26.24
CA TYR A 285 3.72 -15.93 -26.17
C TYR A 285 3.18 -16.17 -27.58
N HIS A 286 2.59 -17.35 -27.77
CA HIS A 286 1.93 -17.72 -29.02
C HIS A 286 0.51 -18.18 -28.75
N ILE A 287 -0.46 -17.51 -29.37
CA ILE A 287 -1.88 -17.86 -29.30
C ILE A 287 -2.38 -18.25 -30.68
N ARG A 288 -3.20 -19.31 -30.75
CA ARG A 288 -3.86 -19.75 -31.98
C ARG A 288 -5.33 -20.00 -31.65
N GLY A 289 -6.20 -19.29 -32.36
CA GLY A 289 -7.66 -19.47 -32.31
C GLY A 289 -8.20 -20.08 -33.59
N THR A 290 -9.52 -20.00 -33.75
CA THR A 290 -10.24 -20.56 -34.91
C THR A 290 -10.01 -19.77 -36.19
N GLU A 291 -9.66 -18.49 -36.07
CA GLU A 291 -9.58 -17.55 -37.19
C GLU A 291 -8.17 -17.04 -37.46
N GLY A 292 -7.19 -17.40 -36.63
CA GLY A 292 -5.81 -16.98 -36.81
C GLY A 292 -4.89 -17.36 -35.67
N GLU A 293 -3.67 -16.84 -35.73
CA GLU A 293 -2.65 -16.94 -34.69
C GLU A 293 -1.89 -15.61 -34.53
N MET A 294 -1.40 -15.37 -33.31
CA MET A 294 -0.62 -14.19 -32.96
C MET A 294 0.56 -14.60 -32.09
N GLY A 295 1.73 -14.04 -32.38
CA GLY A 295 2.88 -14.03 -31.49
C GLY A 295 3.05 -12.65 -30.84
N PHE A 296 3.19 -12.61 -29.52
CA PHE A 296 3.42 -11.38 -28.77
C PHE A 296 4.38 -11.61 -27.60
N GLU A 297 4.98 -10.54 -27.11
CA GLU A 297 5.86 -10.52 -25.95
C GLU A 297 5.32 -9.50 -24.95
N ILE A 298 5.45 -9.78 -23.65
CA ILE A 298 5.16 -8.82 -22.58
C ILE A 298 6.48 -8.54 -21.89
N ILE A 299 6.86 -7.26 -21.80
CA ILE A 299 8.13 -6.82 -21.23
C ILE A 299 7.81 -5.96 -20.01
N ASP A 300 8.45 -6.26 -18.87
CA ASP A 300 8.42 -5.39 -17.69
C ASP A 300 9.08 -4.05 -18.01
N THR A 301 8.36 -2.94 -17.91
CA THR A 301 8.92 -1.59 -18.00
C THR A 301 8.80 -0.82 -16.69
N SER A 302 8.29 -1.46 -15.65
CA SER A 302 8.05 -0.86 -14.34
C SER A 302 9.34 -0.31 -13.74
N SER A 303 9.30 0.91 -13.23
CA SER A 303 10.48 1.70 -12.81
C SER A 303 10.60 1.89 -11.31
#